data_AF-A0A8J7AIV7-F1
#
_entry.id   AF-A0A8J7AIV7-F1
#
_cell.length_a   1.000
_cell.length_b   1.000
_cell.length_c   1.000
_cell.angle_alpha   90.00
_cell.angle_beta   90.00
_cell.angle_gamma   90.00
#
_symmetry.space_group_name_H-M   'P 1'
#
loop_
_entity.id
_entity.type
_entity.pdbx_description
1 polymer ?
#
loop_
_entity_poly.entity_id
_entity_poly.type
_entity_poly.pdbx_seq_one_letter_code
_entity_poly.pdbx_strand_id
1 'polypeptide(L)'
;MFRRLIGVVVATVLLTFQLIVGSATAVELDEAIRTVPLNAQGDTVELSLKQVKEGKRLFNYACAQCHAGGVTKTNQNVGLTPEDLALATPNRNNVEGLVDYLKNPTTYDGEEEISEIHPSIKSADIFTAMRNLTDDDLEAIAGHILLQPKIVGTKWGGGKIYY
;
A
#
# COMPACT_ATOMS: atom_id res chain seq x y z
N MET A 1 19.49 56.17 -11.08
CA MET A 1 19.82 55.09 -12.04
C MET A 1 20.33 53.82 -11.38
N PHE A 2 21.27 53.90 -10.43
CA PHE A 2 21.91 52.72 -9.81
C PHE A 2 20.94 51.71 -9.16
N ARG A 3 19.91 52.19 -8.43
CA ARG A 3 18.88 51.31 -7.83
C ARG A 3 18.03 50.55 -8.85
N ARG A 4 17.80 51.12 -10.04
CA ARG A 4 17.06 50.44 -11.13
C ARG A 4 17.92 49.36 -11.79
N LEU A 5 19.23 49.61 -11.96
CA LEU A 5 20.19 48.62 -12.45
C LEU A 5 20.32 47.41 -11.51
N ILE A 6 20.40 47.66 -10.20
CA ILE A 6 20.41 46.58 -9.20
C ILE A 6 19.13 45.75 -9.25
N GLY A 7 17.96 46.40 -9.36
CA GLY A 7 16.67 45.70 -9.46
C GLY A 7 16.57 44.82 -10.71
N VAL A 8 17.07 45.28 -11.85
CA VAL A 8 17.12 44.52 -13.10
C VAL A 8 18.04 43.30 -12.94
N VAL A 9 19.26 43.49 -12.41
CA VAL A 9 20.21 42.38 -12.20
C VAL A 9 19.64 41.32 -11.25
N VAL A 10 19.02 41.73 -10.15
CA VAL A 10 18.40 40.80 -9.18
C VAL A 10 17.25 40.04 -9.84
N ALA A 11 16.39 40.71 -10.63
CA ALA A 11 15.31 40.06 -11.35
C ALA A 11 15.83 39.06 -12.40
N THR A 12 16.87 39.41 -13.16
CA THR A 12 17.49 38.51 -14.15
C THR A 12 18.12 37.30 -13.49
N VAL A 13 18.80 37.46 -12.34
CA VAL A 13 19.37 36.34 -11.57
C VAL A 13 18.26 35.43 -11.03
N LEU A 14 17.16 35.98 -10.52
CA LEU A 14 16.02 35.19 -10.03
C LEU A 14 15.31 34.42 -11.16
N LEU A 15 15.10 35.07 -12.31
CA LEU A 15 14.47 34.45 -13.50
C LEU A 15 15.35 33.36 -14.13
N THR A 16 16.67 33.54 -14.16
CA THR A 16 17.60 32.51 -14.63
C THR A 16 17.63 31.32 -13.68
N PHE A 17 17.46 31.52 -12.37
CA PHE A 17 17.35 30.43 -11.41
C PHE A 17 16.10 29.57 -11.65
N GLN A 18 14.98 30.15 -12.09
CA GLN A 18 13.75 29.42 -12.46
C GLN A 18 13.92 28.57 -13.73
N LEU A 19 14.82 28.94 -14.64
CA LEU A 19 15.12 28.17 -15.86
C LEU A 19 16.11 27.00 -15.60
N ILE A 20 16.79 27.01 -14.46
CA ILE A 20 17.76 25.98 -14.04
C ILE A 20 17.11 24.97 -13.07
N VAL A 21 15.88 25.22 -12.61
CA VAL A 21 15.09 24.19 -11.90
C VAL A 21 14.68 23.15 -12.94
N GLY A 22 15.55 22.15 -13.15
CA GLY A 22 15.26 21.00 -13.99
C GLY A 22 14.01 20.26 -13.50
N SER A 23 13.45 19.43 -14.38
CA SER A 23 12.40 18.48 -14.04
C SER A 23 12.85 17.71 -12.80
N ALA A 24 12.07 17.75 -11.72
CA ALA A 24 12.31 16.84 -10.60
C ALA A 24 12.32 15.41 -11.15
N THR A 25 13.45 14.72 -11.05
CA THR A 25 13.58 13.31 -11.41
C THR A 25 12.86 12.48 -10.35
N ALA A 26 11.54 12.38 -10.47
CA ALA A 26 10.78 11.42 -9.69
C ALA A 26 11.24 10.01 -10.11
N VAL A 27 11.51 9.15 -9.12
CA VAL A 27 11.58 7.71 -9.38
C VAL A 27 10.19 7.30 -9.83
N GLU A 28 10.07 6.92 -11.09
CA GLU A 28 8.82 6.43 -11.67
C GLU A 28 8.47 5.07 -11.06
N LEU A 29 7.18 4.84 -10.84
CA LEU A 29 6.68 3.55 -10.38
C LEU A 29 6.61 2.59 -11.57
N ASP A 30 7.77 2.03 -11.92
CA ASP A 30 7.94 1.16 -13.08
C ASP A 30 7.20 -0.19 -12.96
N GLU A 31 7.13 -0.92 -14.06
CA GLU A 31 6.47 -2.24 -14.16
C GLU A 31 7.08 -3.27 -13.20
N ALA A 32 8.39 -3.22 -12.98
CA ALA A 32 9.11 -4.16 -12.12
C ALA A 32 8.71 -3.98 -10.64
N ILE A 33 8.58 -2.73 -10.18
CA ILE A 33 8.09 -2.44 -8.82
C ILE A 33 6.62 -2.85 -8.69
N ARG A 34 5.79 -2.62 -9.72
CA ARG A 34 4.34 -2.94 -9.73
C ARG A 34 4.01 -4.42 -9.92
N THR A 35 4.97 -5.25 -10.27
CA THR A 35 4.77 -6.70 -10.41
C THR A 35 4.79 -7.36 -9.03
N VAL A 36 3.72 -8.05 -8.64
CA VAL A 36 3.57 -8.72 -7.33
C VAL A 36 3.26 -10.21 -7.48
N PRO A 37 3.52 -11.06 -6.47
CA PRO A 37 3.16 -12.48 -6.52
C PRO A 37 1.65 -12.65 -6.62
N LEU A 38 1.20 -13.43 -7.61
CA LEU A 38 -0.21 -13.72 -7.83
C LEU A 38 -0.68 -14.86 -6.92
N ASN A 39 0.07 -15.97 -6.90
CA ASN A 39 -0.34 -17.22 -6.26
C ASN A 39 0.84 -17.99 -5.65
N ALA A 40 0.55 -19.15 -5.05
CA ALA A 40 1.55 -20.01 -4.41
C ALA A 40 2.41 -20.81 -5.40
N GLN A 41 2.03 -20.85 -6.68
CA GLN A 41 2.76 -21.56 -7.74
C GLN A 41 3.93 -20.73 -8.29
N GLY A 42 4.03 -19.46 -7.88
CA GLY A 42 5.10 -18.55 -8.28
C GLY A 42 4.73 -17.64 -9.45
N ASP A 43 3.47 -17.66 -9.90
CA ASP A 43 3.01 -16.72 -10.91
C ASP A 43 3.00 -15.29 -10.35
N THR A 44 3.10 -14.31 -11.24
CA THR A 44 3.12 -12.89 -10.88
C THR A 44 2.11 -12.12 -11.71
N VAL A 45 1.64 -10.99 -11.17
CA VAL A 45 0.75 -10.06 -11.86
C VAL A 45 1.32 -8.65 -11.81
N GLU A 46 1.25 -7.93 -12.94
CA GLU A 46 1.60 -6.51 -13.00
C GLU A 46 0.37 -5.65 -12.65
N LEU A 47 0.46 -4.87 -11.57
CA LEU A 47 -0.60 -3.96 -11.17
C LEU A 47 -0.59 -2.71 -12.03
N SER A 48 -1.65 -2.40 -12.77
CA SER A 48 -1.77 -1.12 -13.48
C SER A 48 -1.66 0.08 -12.52
N LEU A 49 -1.23 1.26 -13.02
CA LEU A 49 -1.21 2.48 -12.21
C LEU A 49 -2.59 2.86 -11.65
N LYS A 50 -3.68 2.46 -12.33
CA LYS A 50 -5.04 2.61 -11.84
C LYS A 50 -5.27 1.72 -10.61
N GLN A 51 -4.92 0.44 -10.68
CA GLN A 51 -5.01 -0.49 -9.54
C GLN A 51 -4.13 -0.04 -8.36
N VAL A 52 -2.93 0.49 -8.60
CA VAL A 52 -2.08 1.03 -7.51
C VAL A 52 -2.77 2.17 -6.76
N LYS A 53 -3.35 3.13 -7.49
CA LYS A 53 -4.07 4.26 -6.90
C LYS A 53 -5.31 3.80 -6.15
N GLU A 54 -6.05 2.89 -6.76
CA GLU A 54 -7.30 2.38 -6.21
C GLU A 54 -7.08 1.53 -4.95
N GLY A 55 -6.10 0.64 -4.98
CA GLY A 55 -5.70 -0.17 -3.83
C GLY A 55 -5.32 0.67 -2.62
N LYS A 56 -4.55 1.75 -2.81
CA LYS A 56 -4.24 2.71 -1.74
C LYS A 56 -5.50 3.41 -1.21
N ARG A 57 -6.40 3.84 -2.10
CA ARG A 57 -7.65 4.50 -1.73
C ARG A 57 -8.52 3.59 -0.87
N LEU A 58 -8.71 2.35 -1.31
CA LEU A 58 -9.52 1.33 -0.64
C LEU A 58 -8.89 0.87 0.67
N PHE A 59 -7.57 0.65 0.70
CA PHE A 59 -6.86 0.32 1.94
C PHE A 59 -7.02 1.44 2.99
N ASN A 60 -6.91 2.70 2.57
CA ASN A 60 -7.15 3.84 3.47
C ASN A 60 -8.60 3.92 3.96
N TYR A 61 -9.56 3.52 3.11
CA TYR A 61 -10.98 3.52 3.43
C TYR A 61 -11.36 2.42 4.44
N ALA A 62 -10.90 1.18 4.22
CA ALA A 62 -11.36 0.02 4.98
C ALA A 62 -10.35 -0.54 5.99
N CYS A 63 -9.05 -0.30 5.82
CA CYS A 63 -7.99 -1.04 6.53
C CYS A 63 -7.11 -0.13 7.42
N ALA A 64 -6.81 1.09 6.98
CA ALA A 64 -5.77 1.93 7.60
C ALA A 64 -6.08 2.38 9.03
N GLN A 65 -7.34 2.32 9.46
CA GLN A 65 -7.68 2.59 10.86
C GLN A 65 -6.87 1.70 11.81
N CYS A 66 -6.72 0.41 11.47
CA CYS A 66 -5.93 -0.57 12.21
C CYS A 66 -4.55 -0.80 11.60
N HIS A 67 -4.44 -0.73 10.27
CA HIS A 67 -3.24 -1.16 9.53
C HIS A 67 -2.41 -0.05 8.88
N ALA A 68 -2.53 1.19 9.35
CA ALA A 68 -1.73 2.31 8.83
C ALA A 68 -0.22 1.98 8.83
N GLY A 69 0.41 2.00 7.66
CA GLY A 69 1.83 1.71 7.51
C GLY A 69 2.21 0.24 7.71
N GLY A 70 1.26 -0.70 7.59
CA GLY A 70 1.55 -2.14 7.61
C GLY A 70 1.66 -2.80 9.00
N VAL A 71 1.42 -2.05 10.08
CA VAL A 71 1.32 -2.61 11.43
C VAL A 71 -0.10 -3.14 11.71
N THR A 72 -0.36 -3.65 12.90
CA THR A 72 -1.72 -3.92 13.38
C THR A 72 -1.91 -3.33 14.77
N LYS A 73 -2.64 -2.23 14.88
CA LYS A 73 -2.76 -1.48 16.15
C LYS A 73 -3.40 -2.29 17.29
N THR A 74 -4.36 -3.16 16.97
CA THR A 74 -5.09 -3.98 17.93
C THR A 74 -4.35 -5.26 18.33
N ASN A 75 -3.34 -5.67 17.56
CA ASN A 75 -2.48 -6.81 17.85
C ASN A 75 -1.09 -6.62 17.21
N GLN A 76 -0.14 -6.11 17.98
CA GLN A 76 1.19 -5.75 17.46
C GLN A 76 2.09 -6.95 17.13
N ASN A 77 1.64 -8.19 17.40
CA ASN A 77 2.39 -9.40 17.09
C ASN A 77 2.18 -9.90 15.65
N VAL A 78 1.23 -9.32 14.91
CA VAL A 78 0.91 -9.72 13.53
C VAL A 78 0.92 -8.48 12.63
N GLY A 79 1.82 -8.44 11.64
CA GLY A 79 1.96 -7.34 10.68
C GLY A 79 1.54 -7.72 9.27
N LEU A 80 1.69 -6.76 8.35
CA LEU A 80 1.48 -6.94 6.90
C LEU A 80 2.81 -6.95 6.14
N THR A 81 3.91 -7.31 6.81
CA THR A 81 5.21 -7.46 6.16
C THR A 81 5.23 -8.71 5.28
N PRO A 82 6.04 -8.76 4.20
CA PRO A 82 6.17 -9.97 3.40
C PRO A 82 6.55 -11.21 4.23
N GLU A 83 7.40 -11.03 5.24
CA GLU A 83 7.85 -12.10 6.14
C GLU A 83 6.69 -12.63 6.99
N ASP A 84 5.90 -11.76 7.61
CA ASP A 84 4.73 -12.16 8.41
C ASP A 84 3.69 -12.86 7.52
N LEU A 85 3.41 -12.30 6.34
CA LEU A 85 2.44 -12.87 5.42
C LEU A 85 2.88 -14.23 4.88
N ALA A 86 4.19 -14.43 4.66
CA ALA A 86 4.72 -15.68 4.11
C ALA A 86 4.72 -16.82 5.14
N LEU A 87 4.82 -16.49 6.43
CA LEU A 87 4.86 -17.45 7.54
C LEU A 87 3.47 -17.73 8.14
N ALA A 88 2.44 -17.00 7.73
CA ALA A 88 1.05 -17.33 8.05
C ALA A 88 0.62 -18.66 7.40
N THR A 89 -0.39 -19.31 7.99
CA THR A 89 -1.00 -20.53 7.47
C THR A 89 -2.49 -20.28 7.15
N PRO A 90 -2.94 -20.50 5.90
CA PRO A 90 -2.12 -20.66 4.69
C PRO A 90 -1.28 -19.41 4.39
N ASN A 91 -0.27 -19.55 3.53
CA ASN A 91 0.60 -18.44 3.13
C ASN A 91 -0.23 -17.29 2.49
N ARG A 92 -0.05 -16.08 3.02
CA ARG A 92 -0.78 -14.87 2.62
C ARG A 92 0.09 -13.88 1.83
N ASN A 93 1.32 -14.22 1.45
CA ASN A 93 2.24 -13.33 0.73
C ASN A 93 2.06 -13.40 -0.80
N ASN A 94 0.80 -13.37 -1.26
CA ASN A 94 0.41 -13.34 -2.66
C ASN A 94 -1.04 -12.82 -2.79
N VAL A 95 -1.43 -12.39 -4.00
CA VAL A 95 -2.74 -11.76 -4.23
C VAL A 95 -3.88 -12.72 -3.86
N GLU A 96 -3.86 -13.96 -4.34
CA GLU A 96 -4.92 -14.94 -4.07
C GLU A 96 -5.09 -15.21 -2.57
N GLY A 97 -3.98 -15.37 -1.83
CA GLY A 97 -3.98 -15.60 -0.39
C GLY A 97 -4.55 -14.43 0.42
N LEU A 98 -4.29 -13.18 -0.01
CA LEU A 98 -4.86 -11.99 0.61
C LEU A 98 -6.34 -11.80 0.24
N VAL A 99 -6.72 -12.05 -1.01
CA VAL A 99 -8.13 -12.01 -1.44
C VAL A 99 -8.94 -13.03 -0.67
N ASP A 100 -8.43 -14.26 -0.49
CA ASP A 100 -9.04 -15.27 0.36
C ASP A 100 -9.19 -14.79 1.81
N TYR A 101 -8.15 -14.20 2.41
CA TYR A 101 -8.21 -13.65 3.76
C TYR A 101 -9.25 -12.52 3.88
N LEU A 102 -9.39 -11.65 2.87
CA LEU A 102 -10.40 -10.60 2.84
C LEU A 102 -11.82 -11.16 2.65
N LYS A 103 -11.97 -12.38 2.12
CA LYS A 103 -13.25 -13.08 2.02
C LYS A 103 -13.60 -13.83 3.30
N ASN A 104 -12.64 -14.55 3.88
CA ASN A 104 -12.80 -15.38 5.08
C ASN A 104 -11.50 -15.39 5.92
N PRO A 105 -11.32 -14.43 6.84
CA PRO A 105 -10.07 -14.28 7.59
C PRO A 105 -9.95 -15.38 8.65
N THR A 106 -8.72 -15.84 8.86
CA THR A 106 -8.37 -16.86 9.86
C THR A 106 -7.33 -16.33 10.84
N THR A 107 -7.11 -17.04 11.95
CA THR A 107 -5.93 -16.87 12.79
C THR A 107 -4.64 -17.12 11.98
N TYR A 108 -3.51 -16.70 12.55
CA TYR A 108 -2.20 -16.78 11.88
C TYR A 108 -1.77 -18.22 11.57
N ASP A 109 -2.21 -19.18 12.38
CA ASP A 109 -2.04 -20.62 12.17
C ASP A 109 -3.15 -21.26 11.32
N GLY A 110 -4.21 -20.52 10.98
CA GLY A 110 -5.28 -20.97 10.09
C GLY A 110 -6.35 -21.83 10.75
N GLU A 111 -6.26 -22.09 12.05
CA GLU A 111 -7.14 -23.04 12.76
C GLU A 111 -8.54 -22.46 13.05
N GLU A 112 -8.64 -21.14 13.27
CA GLU A 112 -9.90 -20.49 13.63
C GLU A 112 -10.28 -19.41 12.61
N GLU A 113 -11.54 -19.39 12.19
CA GLU A 113 -12.11 -18.27 11.43
C GLU A 113 -12.39 -17.10 12.36
N ILE A 114 -12.02 -15.88 11.95
CA ILE A 114 -12.11 -14.67 12.78
C ILE A 114 -13.01 -13.60 12.17
N SER A 115 -13.92 -13.98 11.25
CA SER A 115 -14.79 -13.02 10.55
C SER A 115 -15.68 -12.20 11.48
N GLU A 116 -16.00 -12.70 12.68
CA GLU A 116 -16.79 -11.97 13.68
C GLU A 116 -16.05 -10.77 14.29
N ILE A 117 -14.71 -10.79 14.26
CA ILE A 117 -13.85 -9.76 14.86
C ILE A 117 -12.90 -9.08 13.86
N HIS A 118 -12.89 -9.53 12.61
CA HIS A 118 -12.09 -8.95 11.53
C HIS A 118 -12.95 -8.65 10.30
N PRO A 119 -12.84 -7.45 9.68
CA PRO A 119 -13.55 -7.12 8.46
C PRO A 119 -13.30 -8.13 7.34
N SER A 120 -14.38 -8.62 6.72
CA SER A 120 -14.35 -9.52 5.57
C SER A 120 -15.64 -9.45 4.75
N ILE A 121 -15.65 -10.05 3.55
CA ILE A 121 -16.89 -10.23 2.78
C ILE A 121 -17.90 -11.10 3.55
N LYS A 122 -17.45 -12.16 4.24
CA LYS A 122 -18.31 -13.05 5.04
C LYS A 122 -19.04 -12.32 6.18
N SER A 123 -18.43 -11.27 6.73
CA SER A 123 -18.97 -10.47 7.83
C SER A 123 -19.34 -9.03 7.43
N ALA A 124 -19.69 -8.82 6.15
CA ALA A 124 -20.08 -7.51 5.64
C ALA A 124 -21.41 -6.97 6.24
N ASP A 125 -22.20 -7.84 6.88
CA ASP A 125 -23.38 -7.45 7.64
C ASP A 125 -23.01 -6.59 8.86
N ILE A 126 -21.94 -6.93 9.59
CA ILE A 126 -21.43 -6.17 10.75
C ILE A 126 -20.32 -5.17 10.39
N PHE A 127 -19.49 -5.46 9.38
CA PHE A 127 -18.45 -4.57 8.87
C PHE A 127 -18.90 -3.87 7.59
N THR A 128 -19.65 -2.78 7.76
CA THR A 128 -20.38 -2.12 6.66
C THR A 128 -19.48 -1.59 5.53
N ALA A 129 -18.20 -1.30 5.82
CA ALA A 129 -17.22 -0.89 4.82
C ALA A 129 -16.90 -1.97 3.77
N MET A 130 -17.17 -3.25 4.09
CA MET A 130 -16.90 -4.37 3.19
C MET A 130 -18.03 -4.63 2.19
N ARG A 131 -19.24 -4.09 2.42
CA ARG A 131 -20.47 -4.44 1.67
C ARG A 131 -20.42 -4.18 0.17
N ASN A 132 -19.68 -3.15 -0.22
CA ASN A 132 -19.63 -2.67 -1.61
C ASN A 132 -18.30 -3.01 -2.29
N LEU A 133 -17.44 -3.81 -1.66
CA LEU A 133 -16.17 -4.20 -2.26
C LEU A 133 -16.41 -5.36 -3.22
N THR A 134 -15.96 -5.17 -4.46
CA THR A 134 -15.96 -6.19 -5.52
C THR A 134 -14.68 -7.02 -5.47
N ASP A 135 -14.62 -8.12 -6.21
CA ASP A 135 -13.40 -8.93 -6.31
C ASP A 135 -12.20 -8.11 -6.84
N ASP A 136 -12.42 -7.24 -7.84
CA ASP A 136 -11.41 -6.29 -8.34
C ASP A 136 -10.90 -5.34 -7.25
N ASP A 137 -11.78 -4.91 -6.33
CA ASP A 137 -11.41 -4.06 -5.20
C ASP A 137 -10.54 -4.81 -4.20
N LEU A 138 -10.85 -6.09 -3.94
CA LEU A 138 -10.05 -6.95 -3.07
C LEU A 138 -8.66 -7.20 -3.66
N GLU A 139 -8.57 -7.46 -4.96
CA GLU A 139 -7.30 -7.60 -5.68
C GLU A 139 -6.48 -6.30 -5.62
N ALA A 140 -7.11 -5.13 -5.77
CA ALA A 140 -6.44 -3.85 -5.65
C ALA A 140 -5.91 -3.61 -4.23
N ILE A 141 -6.68 -3.95 -3.18
CA ILE A 141 -6.22 -3.88 -1.78
C ILE A 141 -5.04 -4.83 -1.55
N ALA A 142 -5.15 -6.09 -1.99
CA ALA A 142 -4.08 -7.07 -1.89
C ALA A 142 -2.80 -6.59 -2.59
N GLY A 143 -2.94 -6.08 -3.81
CA GLY A 143 -1.86 -5.48 -4.57
C GLY A 143 -1.21 -4.31 -3.84
N HIS A 144 -1.99 -3.45 -3.17
CA HIS A 144 -1.45 -2.37 -2.35
C HIS A 144 -0.57 -2.90 -1.21
N ILE A 145 -1.05 -3.90 -0.47
CA ILE A 145 -0.32 -4.50 0.66
C ILE A 145 1.03 -5.07 0.19
N LEU A 146 1.04 -5.81 -0.92
CA LEU A 146 2.27 -6.44 -1.46
C LEU A 146 3.22 -5.42 -2.10
N LEU A 147 2.70 -4.32 -2.62
CA LEU A 147 3.47 -3.26 -3.27
C LEU A 147 4.17 -2.33 -2.26
N GLN A 148 3.53 -2.01 -1.14
CA GLN A 148 4.08 -1.01 -0.20
C GLN A 148 5.48 -1.34 0.34
N PRO A 149 5.82 -2.59 0.75
CA PRO A 149 7.18 -2.95 1.15
C PRO A 149 8.24 -2.64 0.10
N LYS A 150 7.91 -2.72 -1.20
CA LYS A 150 8.83 -2.41 -2.30
C LYS A 150 9.11 -0.91 -2.44
N ILE A 151 8.20 -0.06 -1.97
CA ILE A 151 8.29 1.40 -2.09
C ILE A 151 8.92 2.01 -0.84
N VAL A 152 8.44 1.63 0.35
CA VAL A 152 8.84 2.26 1.61
C VAL A 152 9.76 1.38 2.47
N GLY A 153 10.10 0.18 2.00
CA GLY A 153 11.02 -0.73 2.67
C GLY A 153 10.59 -1.04 4.11
N THR A 154 11.55 -0.96 5.03
CA THR A 154 11.36 -1.25 6.47
C THR A 154 10.39 -0.30 7.17
N LYS A 155 9.96 0.80 6.53
CA LYS A 155 8.88 1.63 7.08
C LYS A 155 7.55 0.89 7.11
N TRP A 156 7.32 -0.03 6.17
CA TRP A 156 6.13 -0.87 6.15
C TRP A 156 6.25 -1.96 7.22
N GLY A 157 5.34 -1.97 8.19
CA GLY A 157 5.37 -2.84 9.36
C GLY A 157 6.33 -2.40 10.47
N GLY A 158 7.28 -1.49 10.19
CA GLY A 158 8.25 -1.01 11.19
C GLY A 158 7.68 -0.06 12.26
N GLY A 159 6.52 0.53 12.01
CA GLY A 159 5.85 1.43 12.95
C GLY A 159 6.68 2.66 13.32
N LYS A 160 6.45 3.19 14.54
CA LYS A 160 7.00 4.49 14.99
C LYS A 160 8.53 4.62 14.97
N ILE A 161 9.25 3.51 14.90
CA ILE A 161 10.73 3.51 14.86
C ILE A 161 11.24 4.07 13.52
N TYR A 162 10.43 3.99 12.45
CA TYR A 162 10.83 4.32 11.09
C TYR A 162 10.03 5.47 10.44
N TYR A 163 9.27 6.25 11.23
CA TYR A 163 8.48 7.38 10.73
C TYR A 163 9.37 8.51 10.21
#